data_AF-A0A952SSZ4-F1
#
_entry.id   AF-A0A952SSZ4-F1
#
_cell.length_a   1.000
_cell.length_b   1.000
_cell.length_c   1.000
_cell.angle_alpha   90.00
_cell.angle_beta   90.00
_cell.angle_gamma   90.00
#
_symmetry.space_group_name_H-M   'P 1'
#
loop_
_entity.id
_entity.type
_entity.pdbx_description
1 polymer ?
#
loop_
_entity_poly.entity_id
_entity_poly.type
_entity_poly.pdbx_seq_one_letter_code
_entity_poly.pdbx_strand_id
1 'polypeptide(L)'
;MQHSPGGAIMWMTDQLVSIVAGYLSEVDAALACEQAVYGLDAMSEVELHAVVAQAFTAAHLGVAREFPYPASPDPAVRDSARERCDLVLTLPGMPPMVDPVAAARTRLAAPLFATSEPDAEAPDAFWLELKAVAQLAFVEGVPVPNRSYGSLLVGGPAADLAKLARDAGIERGGVLVLLFGAEAEGVRHDLGVMASELVRRDLPISSPSVEVIAIADRAGNAACGISLVPLRVVR
;
A
#
# COMPACT_ATOMS: atom_id res chain seq x y z
N MET A 1 10.19 -16.19 37.02
CA MET A 1 10.59 -15.90 35.63
C MET A 1 9.80 -14.69 35.19
N GLN A 2 10.46 -13.54 35.15
CA GLN A 2 9.84 -12.27 34.77
C GLN A 2 9.79 -12.22 33.24
N HIS A 3 8.59 -12.11 32.67
CA HIS A 3 8.41 -11.71 31.28
C HIS A 3 8.70 -10.20 31.18
N SER A 4 9.80 -9.83 30.54
CA SER A 4 10.02 -8.45 30.11
C SER A 4 8.99 -8.10 29.03
N PRO A 5 8.22 -7.00 29.17
CA PRO A 5 7.30 -6.56 28.14
C PRO A 5 8.04 -5.72 27.08
N GLY A 6 7.65 -5.88 25.82
CA GLY A 6 7.76 -4.84 24.81
C GLY A 6 9.17 -4.50 24.31
N GLY A 7 9.80 -5.40 23.56
CA GLY A 7 10.64 -4.92 22.46
C GLY A 7 9.71 -4.23 21.46
N ALA A 8 9.86 -2.91 21.27
CA ALA A 8 9.08 -2.19 20.26
C ALA A 8 9.30 -2.88 18.91
N ILE A 9 8.29 -3.56 18.38
CA ILE A 9 8.37 -4.14 17.06
C ILE A 9 8.36 -2.97 16.08
N MET A 10 9.42 -2.85 15.28
CA MET A 10 9.65 -1.70 14.43
C MET A 10 9.28 -2.06 12.99
N TRP A 11 8.40 -1.27 12.39
CA TRP A 11 8.13 -1.34 10.96
C TRP A 11 9.36 -0.84 10.19
N MET A 12 9.93 -1.72 9.37
CA MET A 12 11.10 -1.43 8.54
C MET A 12 10.63 -1.26 7.10
N THR A 13 10.58 0.00 6.62
CA THR A 13 10.02 0.33 5.30
C THR A 13 10.83 -0.25 4.15
N ASP A 14 12.14 -0.40 4.34
CA ASP A 14 13.04 -1.10 3.43
C ASP A 14 12.69 -2.59 3.32
N GLN A 15 12.35 -3.25 4.43
CA GLN A 15 11.87 -4.64 4.37
C GLN A 15 10.54 -4.76 3.62
N LEU A 16 9.60 -3.84 3.83
CA LEU A 16 8.32 -3.86 3.08
C LEU A 16 8.54 -3.69 1.58
N VAL A 17 9.42 -2.76 1.18
CA VAL A 17 9.80 -2.57 -0.23
C VAL A 17 10.47 -3.83 -0.79
N SER A 18 11.39 -4.44 -0.04
CA SER A 18 12.11 -5.64 -0.46
C SER A 18 11.19 -6.85 -0.64
N ILE A 19 10.22 -7.03 0.26
CA ILE A 19 9.17 -8.06 0.13
C ILE A 19 8.41 -7.89 -1.20
N VAL A 20 7.96 -6.66 -1.49
CA VAL A 20 7.22 -6.39 -2.72
C VAL A 20 8.11 -6.58 -3.95
N ALA A 21 9.34 -6.08 -3.93
CA ALA A 21 10.27 -6.20 -5.04
C ALA A 21 10.60 -7.66 -5.38
N GLY A 22 10.86 -8.49 -4.36
CA GLY A 22 11.09 -9.92 -4.52
C GLY A 22 9.88 -10.63 -5.13
N TYR A 23 8.68 -10.38 -4.58
CA TYR A 23 7.46 -11.02 -5.07
C TYR A 23 7.08 -10.59 -6.49
N LEU A 24 7.21 -9.30 -6.82
CA LEU A 24 6.98 -8.81 -8.20
C LEU A 24 7.96 -9.43 -9.19
N SER A 25 9.22 -9.65 -8.79
CA SER A 25 10.20 -10.34 -9.65
C SER A 25 9.79 -11.78 -9.94
N GLU A 26 9.25 -12.50 -8.95
CA GLU A 26 8.72 -13.85 -9.14
C GLU A 26 7.49 -13.87 -10.05
N VAL A 27 6.58 -12.90 -9.89
CA VAL A 27 5.39 -12.78 -10.74
C VAL A 27 5.77 -12.46 -12.19
N ASP A 28 6.69 -11.52 -12.44
CA ASP A 28 7.14 -11.22 -13.81
C ASP A 28 7.86 -12.42 -14.44
N ALA A 29 8.67 -13.16 -13.67
CA ALA A 29 9.30 -14.37 -14.13
C ALA A 29 8.27 -15.46 -14.50
N ALA A 30 7.20 -15.63 -13.72
CA ALA A 30 6.12 -16.54 -14.04
C ALA A 30 5.39 -16.13 -15.34
N LEU A 31 5.04 -14.85 -15.47
CA LEU A 31 4.44 -14.29 -16.69
C LEU A 31 5.34 -14.49 -17.93
N ALA A 32 6.66 -14.39 -17.76
CA ALA A 32 7.61 -14.64 -18.85
C ALA A 32 7.64 -16.13 -19.24
N CYS A 33 7.66 -17.04 -18.26
CA CYS A 33 7.60 -18.49 -18.49
C CYS A 33 6.32 -18.92 -19.21
N GLU A 34 5.19 -18.28 -18.88
CA GLU A 34 3.90 -18.50 -19.53
C GLU A 34 3.81 -17.87 -20.93
N GLN A 35 4.83 -17.10 -21.34
CA GLN A 35 4.83 -16.32 -22.56
C GLN A 35 3.65 -15.33 -22.62
N ALA A 36 3.30 -14.77 -21.46
CA ALA A 36 2.21 -13.80 -21.34
C ALA A 36 2.49 -12.56 -22.19
N VAL A 37 1.48 -12.15 -22.97
CA VAL A 37 1.53 -10.96 -23.83
C VAL A 37 1.55 -9.68 -22.99
N TYR A 38 0.86 -9.68 -21.85
CA TYR A 38 0.76 -8.55 -20.92
C TYR A 38 1.57 -8.85 -19.65
N GLY A 39 2.33 -7.85 -19.18
CA GLY A 39 3.17 -7.92 -18.00
C GLY A 39 2.55 -7.24 -16.78
N LEU A 40 3.37 -7.04 -15.74
CA LEU A 40 3.00 -6.27 -14.54
C LEU A 40 2.56 -4.84 -14.87
N ASP A 41 3.19 -4.22 -15.87
CA ASP A 41 2.94 -2.85 -16.32
C ASP A 41 1.62 -2.67 -17.08
N ALA A 42 0.96 -3.77 -17.42
CA ALA A 42 -0.38 -3.79 -18.02
C ALA A 42 -1.50 -3.99 -16.99
N MET A 43 -1.17 -4.37 -15.75
CA MET A 43 -2.15 -4.56 -14.69
C MET A 43 -2.74 -3.22 -14.26
N SER A 44 -4.05 -3.21 -14.00
CA SER A 44 -4.69 -2.08 -13.35
C SER A 44 -4.18 -1.90 -11.91
N GLU A 45 -4.34 -0.69 -11.36
CA GLU A 45 -4.00 -0.40 -9.96
C GLU A 45 -4.69 -1.37 -8.99
N VAL A 46 -5.97 -1.70 -9.23
CA VAL A 46 -6.73 -2.68 -8.43
C VAL A 46 -6.16 -4.09 -8.51
N GLU A 47 -5.70 -4.53 -9.69
CA GLU A 47 -5.02 -5.83 -9.84
C GLU A 47 -3.69 -5.84 -9.09
N LEU A 48 -2.93 -4.74 -9.16
CA LEU A 48 -1.68 -4.57 -8.41
C LEU A 48 -1.90 -4.58 -6.89
N HIS A 49 -3.03 -4.07 -6.38
CA HIS A 49 -3.39 -4.18 -4.96
C HIS A 49 -3.46 -5.65 -4.53
N ALA A 50 -4.03 -6.50 -5.37
CA ALA A 50 -4.14 -7.94 -5.08
C ALA A 50 -2.77 -8.64 -5.13
N VAL A 51 -1.87 -8.24 -6.03
CA VAL A 51 -0.51 -8.78 -6.11
C VAL A 51 0.32 -8.36 -4.89
N VAL A 52 0.28 -7.08 -4.51
CA VAL A 52 1.00 -6.57 -3.34
C VAL A 52 0.46 -7.17 -2.03
N ALA A 53 -0.86 -7.36 -1.91
CA ALA A 53 -1.45 -8.06 -0.78
C ALA A 53 -0.92 -9.50 -0.66
N GLN A 54 -0.75 -10.21 -1.78
CA GLN A 54 -0.18 -11.55 -1.80
C GLN A 54 1.29 -11.56 -1.39
N ALA A 55 2.08 -10.56 -1.81
CA ALA A 55 3.48 -10.41 -1.38
C ALA A 55 3.61 -10.36 0.14
N PHE A 56 2.81 -9.50 0.79
CA PHE A 56 2.82 -9.38 2.25
C PHE A 56 2.26 -10.63 2.95
N THR A 57 1.23 -11.26 2.38
CA THR A 57 0.69 -12.52 2.90
C THR A 57 1.74 -13.64 2.84
N ALA A 58 2.49 -13.76 1.74
CA ALA A 58 3.58 -14.72 1.58
C ALA A 58 4.74 -14.46 2.56
N ALA A 59 4.94 -13.19 2.95
CA ALA A 59 5.84 -12.77 4.02
C ALA A 59 5.26 -12.95 5.44
N HIS A 60 4.11 -13.62 5.59
CA HIS A 60 3.43 -13.91 6.85
C HIS A 60 2.93 -12.68 7.62
N LEU A 61 2.78 -11.54 6.96
CA LEU A 61 2.08 -10.38 7.54
C LEU A 61 0.57 -10.63 7.50
N GLY A 62 -0.15 -10.09 8.49
CA GLY A 62 -1.59 -9.96 8.38
C GLY A 62 -1.93 -8.86 7.38
N VAL A 63 -2.92 -9.11 6.51
CA VAL A 63 -3.31 -8.15 5.46
C VAL A 63 -4.82 -7.99 5.47
N ALA A 64 -5.29 -6.78 5.70
CA ALA A 64 -6.67 -6.37 5.43
C ALA A 64 -6.70 -5.46 4.20
N ARG A 65 -7.61 -5.74 3.25
CA ARG A 65 -7.75 -4.98 2.01
C ARG A 65 -8.97 -4.07 2.09
N GLU A 66 -8.90 -2.90 1.44
CA GLU A 66 -10.01 -1.92 1.35
C GLU A 66 -10.64 -1.63 2.73
N PHE A 67 -9.77 -1.47 3.72
CA PHE A 67 -10.16 -1.40 5.13
C PHE A 67 -10.52 0.05 5.49
N PRO A 68 -11.68 0.29 6.13
CA PRO A 68 -12.11 1.65 6.44
C PRO A 68 -11.14 2.35 7.39
N TYR A 69 -10.90 3.64 7.16
CA TYR A 69 -10.06 4.44 8.04
C TYR A 69 -10.61 4.52 9.46
N PRO A 70 -9.75 4.76 10.48
CA PRO A 70 -10.17 4.85 11.88
C PRO A 70 -11.11 6.03 12.20
N ALA A 71 -10.99 7.15 11.49
CA ALA A 71 -11.70 8.38 11.83
C ALA A 71 -13.22 8.20 11.76
N SER A 72 -13.84 8.54 12.90
CA SER A 72 -15.28 8.54 13.18
C SER A 72 -15.99 7.24 12.81
N PRO A 73 -16.03 6.26 13.74
CA PRO A 73 -16.82 5.04 13.61
C PRO A 73 -18.32 5.35 13.78
N ASP A 74 -18.84 6.41 13.16
CA ASP A 74 -20.26 6.74 13.21
C ASP A 74 -21.04 5.60 12.53
N PRO A 75 -21.73 4.75 13.30
CA PRO A 75 -22.40 3.60 12.74
C PRO A 75 -23.61 4.00 11.89
N ALA A 76 -24.04 5.27 11.94
CA ALA A 76 -25.09 5.83 11.09
C ALA A 76 -24.60 6.13 9.67
N VAL A 77 -23.29 6.26 9.44
CA VAL A 77 -22.74 6.44 8.09
C VAL A 77 -22.88 5.13 7.32
N ARG A 78 -23.37 5.22 6.07
CA ARG A 78 -23.46 4.06 5.17
C ARG A 78 -22.07 3.49 4.93
N ASP A 79 -21.96 2.18 4.91
CA ASP A 79 -20.65 1.53 4.78
C ASP A 79 -19.91 1.87 3.48
N SER A 80 -20.67 2.13 2.41
CA SER A 80 -20.16 2.56 1.10
C SER A 80 -19.67 4.02 1.05
N ALA A 81 -19.97 4.82 2.07
CA ALA A 81 -19.57 6.23 2.15
C ALA A 81 -18.32 6.44 3.02
N ARG A 82 -17.80 5.37 3.64
CA ARG A 82 -16.59 5.41 4.46
C ARG A 82 -15.37 5.37 3.56
N GLU A 83 -14.43 6.28 3.79
CA GLU A 83 -13.11 6.24 3.15
C GLU A 83 -12.36 4.98 3.62
N ARG A 84 -11.59 4.39 2.70
CA ARG A 84 -10.91 3.10 2.89
C ARG A 84 -9.46 3.23 2.44
N CYS A 85 -8.61 2.54 3.18
CA CYS A 85 -7.22 2.32 2.83
C CYS A 85 -7.09 1.08 1.96
N ASP A 86 -6.22 1.11 0.96
CA ASP A 86 -6.00 -0.04 0.08
C ASP A 86 -5.57 -1.27 0.86
N LEU A 87 -4.56 -1.12 1.73
CA LEU A 87 -4.00 -2.20 2.55
C LEU A 87 -3.72 -1.75 3.98
N VAL A 88 -4.03 -2.62 4.94
CA VAL A 88 -3.61 -2.47 6.34
C VAL A 88 -2.85 -3.71 6.74
N LEU A 89 -1.60 -3.51 7.17
CA LEU A 89 -0.68 -4.58 7.51
C LEU A 89 -0.60 -4.75 9.03
N THR A 90 -0.59 -5.99 9.50
CA THR A 90 -0.22 -6.32 10.88
C THR A 90 0.97 -7.27 10.91
N LEU A 91 1.74 -7.19 11.99
CA LEU A 91 2.91 -8.04 12.17
C LEU A 91 2.53 -9.52 12.34
N PRO A 92 3.43 -10.47 12.03
CA PRO A 92 3.12 -11.89 12.16
C PRO A 92 2.73 -12.24 13.60
N GLY A 93 1.64 -12.99 13.75
CA GLY A 93 1.12 -13.41 15.05
C GLY A 93 0.26 -12.37 15.79
N MET A 94 0.10 -11.16 15.24
CA MET A 94 -0.88 -10.19 15.74
C MET A 94 -2.30 -10.60 15.34
N PRO A 95 -3.32 -10.24 16.14
CA PRO A 95 -4.71 -10.46 15.74
C PRO A 95 -5.02 -9.72 14.42
N PRO A 96 -5.99 -10.22 13.64
CA PRO A 96 -6.40 -9.53 12.43
C PRO A 96 -7.03 -8.18 12.76
N MET A 97 -6.98 -7.26 11.81
CA MET A 97 -7.74 -6.00 11.89
C MET A 97 -9.24 -6.30 11.99
N VAL A 98 -9.93 -5.61 12.89
CA VAL A 98 -11.38 -5.70 13.08
C VAL A 98 -11.97 -4.32 12.89
N ASP A 99 -12.95 -4.19 12.00
CA ASP A 99 -13.69 -2.94 11.82
C ASP A 99 -14.66 -2.75 13.00
N PRO A 100 -14.46 -1.72 13.85
CA PRO A 100 -15.29 -1.51 15.03
C PRO A 100 -16.75 -1.24 14.67
N VAL A 101 -17.04 -0.61 13.52
CA VAL A 101 -18.41 -0.32 13.08
C VAL A 101 -19.13 -1.61 12.66
N ALA A 102 -18.46 -2.45 11.88
CA ALA A 102 -18.99 -3.75 11.50
C ALA A 102 -19.20 -4.65 12.74
N ALA A 103 -18.24 -4.68 13.66
CA ALA A 103 -18.34 -5.42 14.91
C ALA A 103 -19.53 -4.94 15.77
N ALA A 104 -19.71 -3.63 15.91
CA ALA A 104 -20.85 -3.05 16.63
C ALA A 104 -22.20 -3.42 15.98
N ARG A 105 -22.30 -3.38 14.64
CA ARG A 105 -23.52 -3.82 13.92
C ARG A 105 -23.83 -5.29 14.16
N THR A 106 -22.82 -6.15 14.14
CA THR A 106 -23.00 -7.57 14.46
C THR A 106 -23.45 -7.77 15.90
N ARG A 107 -22.92 -7.01 16.87
CA ARG A 107 -23.39 -7.07 18.27
C ARG A 107 -24.83 -6.61 18.42
N LEU A 108 -25.23 -5.53 17.75
CA LEU A 108 -26.62 -5.05 17.76
C LEU A 108 -27.60 -6.06 17.14
N ALA A 109 -27.14 -6.89 16.21
CA ALA A 109 -27.91 -7.97 15.62
C ALA A 109 -27.90 -9.27 16.46
N ALA A 110 -27.06 -9.36 17.50
CA ALA A 110 -26.93 -10.56 18.32
C ALA A 110 -28.11 -10.72 19.30
N PRO A 111 -28.47 -11.96 19.70
CA PRO A 111 -29.48 -12.20 20.72
C PRO A 111 -29.11 -11.53 22.06
N LEU A 112 -30.13 -11.13 22.84
CA LEU A 112 -29.98 -10.41 24.11
C LEU A 112 -29.07 -11.10 25.16
N PHE A 113 -28.83 -12.41 25.02
CA PHE A 113 -28.00 -13.21 25.92
C PHE A 113 -26.62 -13.58 25.36
N ALA A 114 -26.24 -13.03 24.21
CA ALA A 114 -24.89 -13.23 23.69
C ALA A 114 -23.89 -12.53 24.62
N THR A 115 -22.96 -13.29 25.19
CA THR A 115 -21.82 -12.75 25.93
C THR A 115 -20.94 -11.98 24.94
N SER A 116 -20.86 -10.67 25.13
CA SER A 116 -19.93 -9.82 24.40
C SER A 116 -18.53 -9.95 25.00
N GLU A 117 -17.57 -10.39 24.20
CA GLU A 117 -16.16 -10.29 24.56
C GLU A 117 -15.74 -8.81 24.66
N PRO A 118 -14.81 -8.45 25.55
CA PRO A 118 -14.30 -7.09 25.65
C PRO A 118 -13.71 -6.64 24.31
N ASP A 119 -13.82 -5.34 24.03
CA ASP A 119 -13.18 -4.74 22.86
C ASP A 119 -11.66 -4.93 22.97
N ALA A 120 -11.11 -5.76 22.09
CA ALA A 120 -9.66 -5.92 21.97
C ALA A 120 -9.04 -4.60 21.48
N GLU A 121 -7.91 -4.23 22.05
CA GLU A 121 -7.11 -3.11 21.54
C GLU A 121 -6.73 -3.38 20.08
N ALA A 122 -6.83 -2.34 19.23
CA ALA A 122 -6.44 -2.46 17.84
C ALA A 122 -4.95 -2.85 17.76
N PRO A 123 -4.58 -3.85 16.93
CA PRO A 123 -3.19 -4.23 16.78
C PRO A 123 -2.36 -3.08 16.20
N ASP A 124 -1.06 -3.05 16.50
CA ASP A 124 -0.13 -2.17 15.79
C ASP A 124 -0.16 -2.51 14.29
N ALA A 125 -0.49 -1.51 13.48
CA ALA A 125 -0.78 -1.66 12.07
C ALA A 125 -0.07 -0.60 11.23
N PHE A 126 0.26 -0.96 9.99
CA PHE A 126 0.79 -0.05 8.99
C PHE A 126 -0.27 0.16 7.88
N TRP A 127 -0.72 1.41 7.72
CA TRP A 127 -1.72 1.81 6.72
C TRP A 127 -1.05 2.17 5.41
N LEU A 128 -1.41 1.50 4.32
CA LEU A 128 -0.67 1.57 3.07
C LEU A 128 -1.62 1.83 1.90
N GLU A 129 -1.49 3.01 1.28
CA GLU A 129 -2.09 3.28 -0.03
C GLU A 129 -1.14 2.83 -1.13
N LEU A 130 -1.68 2.33 -2.23
CA LEU A 130 -0.89 1.94 -3.40
C LEU A 130 -1.16 2.88 -4.56
N LYS A 131 -0.09 3.28 -5.24
CA LYS A 131 -0.16 4.09 -6.45
C LYS A 131 0.63 3.46 -7.57
N ALA A 132 -0.03 3.17 -8.69
CA ALA A 132 0.63 2.69 -9.90
C ALA A 132 0.76 3.83 -10.92
N VAL A 133 1.97 4.02 -11.45
CA VAL A 133 2.26 5.00 -12.51
C VAL A 133 3.18 4.35 -13.54
N ALA A 134 2.90 4.57 -14.82
CA ALA A 134 3.73 4.04 -15.91
C ALA A 134 4.07 5.14 -16.91
N GLN A 135 5.29 5.10 -17.48
CA GLN A 135 5.68 5.95 -18.61
C GLN A 135 4.90 5.60 -19.87
N LEU A 136 4.74 4.30 -20.13
CA LEU A 136 3.84 3.76 -21.15
C LEU A 136 2.65 3.11 -20.44
N ALA A 137 1.44 3.61 -20.69
CA ALA A 137 0.21 3.09 -20.11
C ALA A 137 -0.60 2.33 -21.15
N PHE A 138 -1.39 1.35 -20.71
CA PHE A 138 -2.28 0.59 -21.59
C PHE A 138 -3.64 1.27 -21.70
N VAL A 139 -4.07 1.56 -22.94
CA VAL A 139 -5.41 2.07 -23.25
C VAL A 139 -6.04 1.09 -24.23
N GLU A 140 -7.13 0.45 -23.82
CA GLU A 140 -7.81 -0.60 -24.61
C GLU A 140 -6.84 -1.72 -25.06
N GLY A 141 -5.88 -2.07 -24.19
CA GLY A 141 -4.86 -3.10 -24.44
C GLY A 141 -3.68 -2.63 -25.32
N VAL A 142 -3.67 -1.37 -25.76
CA VAL A 142 -2.58 -0.80 -26.57
C VAL A 142 -1.67 0.07 -25.71
N PRO A 143 -0.34 -0.16 -25.70
CA PRO A 143 0.58 0.69 -24.97
C PRO A 143 0.72 2.06 -25.67
N VAL A 144 0.55 3.12 -24.90
CA VAL A 144 0.65 4.51 -25.37
C VAL A 144 1.45 5.35 -24.37
N PRO A 145 2.17 6.40 -24.82
CA PRO A 145 2.83 7.33 -23.92
C PRO A 145 1.85 7.98 -22.94
N ASN A 146 2.14 7.89 -21.65
CA ASN A 146 1.33 8.49 -20.60
C ASN A 146 1.56 10.00 -20.55
N ARG A 147 0.67 10.77 -21.20
CA ARG A 147 0.75 12.25 -21.24
C ARG A 147 0.59 12.90 -19.86
N SER A 148 0.02 12.19 -18.90
CA SER A 148 -0.20 12.66 -17.53
C SER A 148 0.88 12.19 -16.56
N TYR A 149 1.89 11.46 -17.03
CA TYR A 149 2.94 10.81 -16.26
C TYR A 149 3.49 11.67 -15.11
N GLY A 150 4.08 12.82 -15.43
CA GLY A 150 4.70 13.69 -14.42
C GLY A 150 3.72 14.21 -13.37
N SER A 151 2.48 14.51 -13.78
CA SER A 151 1.43 14.96 -12.86
C SER A 151 0.91 13.85 -11.96
N LEU A 152 0.82 12.61 -12.46
CA LEU A 152 0.36 11.45 -11.71
C LEU A 152 1.40 10.98 -10.71
N LEU A 153 2.69 10.99 -11.10
CA LEU A 153 3.80 10.57 -10.26
C LEU A 153 3.89 11.36 -8.95
N VAL A 154 3.56 12.66 -8.97
CA VAL A 154 3.58 13.49 -7.75
C VAL A 154 2.17 13.70 -7.18
N GLY A 155 1.19 13.96 -8.03
CA GLY A 155 -0.16 14.36 -7.62
C GLY A 155 -0.92 13.27 -6.88
N GLY A 156 -0.83 12.02 -7.36
CA GLY A 156 -1.46 10.86 -6.72
C GLY A 156 -0.91 10.63 -5.32
N PRO A 157 0.40 10.33 -5.19
CA PRO A 157 1.00 10.07 -3.89
C PRO A 157 0.84 11.22 -2.90
N ALA A 158 0.91 12.48 -3.36
CA ALA A 158 0.66 13.64 -2.50
C ALA A 158 -0.77 13.66 -1.92
N ALA A 159 -1.77 13.35 -2.74
CA ALA A 159 -3.16 13.32 -2.31
C ALA A 159 -3.39 12.19 -1.29
N ASP A 160 -2.80 11.02 -1.52
CA ASP A 160 -2.95 9.85 -0.66
C ASP A 160 -2.22 10.03 0.68
N LEU A 161 -0.99 10.58 0.68
CA LEU A 161 -0.31 11.00 1.91
C LEU A 161 -1.13 12.02 2.70
N ALA A 162 -1.76 12.99 2.03
CA ALA A 162 -2.62 13.97 2.68
C ALA A 162 -3.94 13.38 3.20
N LYS A 163 -4.44 12.28 2.63
CA LYS A 163 -5.57 11.52 3.21
C LYS A 163 -5.13 10.82 4.49
N LEU A 164 -4.06 10.03 4.42
CA LEU A 164 -3.53 9.30 5.56
C LEU A 164 -3.19 10.24 6.73
N ALA A 165 -2.52 11.36 6.46
CA ALA A 165 -2.12 12.33 7.48
C ALA A 165 -3.29 13.08 8.13
N ARG A 166 -4.48 13.10 7.51
CA ARG A 166 -5.67 13.73 8.09
C ARG A 166 -6.35 12.86 9.14
N ASP A 167 -6.07 11.55 9.15
CA ASP A 167 -6.67 10.63 10.11
C ASP A 167 -5.79 10.49 11.36
N ALA A 168 -6.29 11.01 12.49
CA ALA A 168 -5.56 10.98 13.76
C ALA A 168 -5.42 9.57 14.37
N GLY A 169 -6.18 8.58 13.89
CA GLY A 169 -6.07 7.19 14.31
C GLY A 169 -5.00 6.39 13.54
N ILE A 170 -4.40 6.97 12.49
CA ILE A 170 -3.31 6.36 11.74
C ILE A 170 -1.98 6.77 12.36
N GLU A 171 -1.42 5.91 13.23
CA GLU A 171 -0.11 6.14 13.83
C GLU A 171 1.05 5.92 12.86
N ARG A 172 0.89 4.95 11.94
CA ARG A 172 1.90 4.53 10.98
C ARG A 172 1.24 4.28 9.64
N GLY A 173 1.76 4.91 8.60
CA GLY A 173 1.32 4.64 7.25
C GLY A 173 2.22 5.26 6.20
N GLY A 174 1.88 5.03 4.94
CA GLY A 174 2.62 5.57 3.81
C GLY A 174 1.97 5.23 2.48
N VAL A 175 2.59 5.72 1.41
CA VAL A 175 2.18 5.41 0.05
C VAL A 175 3.25 4.55 -0.61
N LEU A 176 2.86 3.40 -1.12
CA LEU A 176 3.68 2.54 -1.97
C LEU A 176 3.45 2.92 -3.44
N VAL A 177 4.47 3.48 -4.08
CA VAL A 177 4.45 3.82 -5.50
C VAL A 177 5.14 2.72 -6.30
N LEU A 178 4.40 2.15 -7.25
CA LEU A 178 4.93 1.27 -8.29
C LEU A 178 5.09 2.11 -9.57
N LEU A 179 6.33 2.35 -9.97
CA LEU A 179 6.69 3.14 -11.14
C LEU A 179 7.24 2.25 -12.25
N PHE A 180 6.51 2.12 -13.35
CA PHE A 180 6.95 1.42 -14.54
C PHE A 180 7.60 2.40 -15.54
N GLY A 181 8.81 2.07 -16.01
CA GLY A 181 9.53 2.92 -16.95
C GLY A 181 10.48 2.14 -17.85
N ALA A 182 11.01 2.83 -18.86
CA ALA A 182 11.81 2.22 -19.92
C ALA A 182 13.13 1.61 -19.41
N GLU A 183 13.74 2.19 -18.37
CA GLU A 183 15.00 1.72 -17.82
C GLU A 183 15.16 2.07 -16.34
N ALA A 184 16.00 1.29 -15.64
CA ALA A 184 16.17 1.40 -14.20
C ALA A 184 16.74 2.76 -13.75
N GLU A 185 17.65 3.36 -14.52
CA GLU A 185 18.24 4.66 -14.18
C GLU A 185 17.20 5.79 -14.20
N GLY A 186 16.41 5.87 -15.28
CA GLY A 186 15.31 6.82 -15.40
C GLY A 186 14.27 6.66 -14.29
N VAL A 187 13.87 5.42 -13.98
CA VAL A 187 12.94 5.12 -12.88
C VAL A 187 13.48 5.61 -11.53
N ARG A 188 14.77 5.36 -11.21
CA ARG A 188 15.38 5.86 -9.96
C ARG A 188 15.41 7.39 -9.92
N HIS A 189 15.77 8.02 -11.03
CA HIS A 189 15.78 9.47 -11.14
C HIS A 189 14.39 10.06 -10.86
N ASP A 190 13.37 9.53 -11.52
CA ASP A 190 11.99 10.01 -11.42
C ASP A 190 11.41 9.81 -10.00
N LEU A 191 11.71 8.69 -9.32
CA LEU A 191 11.35 8.50 -7.91
C LEU A 191 12.07 9.49 -6.99
N GLY A 192 13.32 9.84 -7.29
CA GLY A 192 14.06 10.87 -6.56
C GLY A 192 13.47 12.27 -6.74
N VAL A 193 13.02 12.59 -7.96
CA VAL A 193 12.29 13.83 -8.25
C VAL A 193 10.96 13.85 -7.51
N MET A 194 10.19 12.75 -7.55
CA MET A 194 8.93 12.61 -6.80
C MET A 194 9.15 12.90 -5.31
N ALA A 195 10.11 12.23 -4.67
CA ALA A 195 10.41 12.43 -3.26
C ALA A 195 10.74 13.90 -2.94
N SER A 196 11.55 14.55 -3.79
CA SER A 196 11.92 15.95 -3.65
C SER A 196 10.70 16.89 -3.75
N GLU A 197 9.78 16.62 -4.69
CA GLU A 197 8.56 17.41 -4.85
C GLU A 197 7.58 17.21 -3.68
N LEU A 198 7.47 15.99 -3.14
CA LEU A 198 6.63 15.72 -1.96
C LEU A 198 7.12 16.50 -0.73
N VAL A 199 8.45 16.61 -0.54
CA VAL A 199 9.04 17.47 0.50
C VAL A 199 8.73 18.94 0.26
N ARG A 200 8.82 19.43 -0.99
CA ARG A 200 8.50 20.83 -1.32
C ARG A 200 7.04 21.20 -1.07
N ARG A 201 6.14 20.21 -1.03
CA ARG A 201 4.72 20.38 -0.70
C ARG A 201 4.44 20.39 0.81
N ASP A 202 5.48 20.36 1.65
CA ASP A 202 5.38 20.38 3.11
C ASP A 202 4.55 19.20 3.68
N LEU A 203 4.59 18.05 3.00
CA LEU A 203 3.93 16.84 3.49
C LEU A 203 4.72 16.24 4.66
N PRO A 204 4.04 15.70 5.69
CA PRO A 204 4.69 15.12 6.86
C PRO A 204 5.24 13.73 6.51
N ILE A 205 6.34 13.68 5.77
CA ILE A 205 6.96 12.42 5.31
C ILE A 205 8.36 12.22 5.92
N SER A 206 8.78 10.96 5.95
CA SER A 206 10.18 10.58 6.20
C SER A 206 10.86 10.15 4.90
N SER A 207 12.15 9.85 4.95
CA SER A 207 12.91 9.41 3.77
C SER A 207 12.27 8.16 3.15
N PRO A 208 12.06 8.13 1.82
CA PRO A 208 11.49 6.96 1.17
C PRO A 208 12.49 5.82 1.08
N SER A 209 11.98 4.60 1.14
CA SER A 209 12.72 3.38 0.76
C SER A 209 12.45 3.10 -0.72
N VAL A 210 13.49 2.73 -1.48
CA VAL A 210 13.40 2.52 -2.92
C VAL A 210 14.16 1.27 -3.36
N GLU A 211 13.49 0.40 -4.11
CA GLU A 211 14.12 -0.64 -4.91
C GLU A 211 13.68 -0.53 -6.37
N VAL A 212 14.49 -1.06 -7.29
CA VAL A 212 14.13 -1.13 -8.71
C VAL A 212 14.53 -2.48 -9.23
N ILE A 213 13.57 -3.16 -9.85
CA ILE A 213 13.73 -4.46 -10.48
C ILE A 213 13.61 -4.32 -12.00
N ALA A 214 14.29 -5.19 -12.73
CA ALA A 214 14.02 -5.36 -14.15
C ALA A 214 12.69 -6.11 -14.33
N ILE A 215 11.94 -5.76 -15.36
CA ILE A 215 10.77 -6.52 -15.82
C ILE A 215 10.96 -6.84 -17.31
N ALA A 216 10.34 -7.91 -17.78
CA ALA A 216 10.37 -8.22 -19.21
C ALA A 216 9.65 -7.14 -20.02
N ASP A 217 10.40 -6.50 -20.92
CA ASP A 217 9.91 -5.43 -21.79
C ASP A 217 8.96 -5.99 -22.85
N ARG A 218 7.66 -5.73 -22.66
CA ARG A 218 6.59 -6.13 -23.58
C ARG A 218 5.99 -4.93 -24.34
N ALA A 219 6.21 -3.73 -23.83
CA ALA A 219 5.43 -2.54 -24.21
C ALA A 219 6.20 -1.22 -24.09
N GLY A 220 7.50 -1.26 -23.81
CA GLY A 220 8.37 -0.09 -23.63
C GLY A 220 8.68 0.26 -22.18
N ASN A 221 8.17 -0.50 -21.20
CA ASN A 221 8.63 -0.44 -19.81
C ASN A 221 9.49 -1.69 -19.53
N ALA A 222 10.76 -1.49 -19.14
CA ALA A 222 11.69 -2.58 -18.81
C ALA A 222 12.14 -2.58 -17.34
N ALA A 223 11.63 -1.64 -16.54
CA ALA A 223 11.90 -1.54 -15.11
C ALA A 223 10.65 -1.21 -14.32
N CYS A 224 10.57 -1.78 -13.10
CA CYS A 224 9.59 -1.40 -12.08
C CYS A 224 10.34 -0.88 -10.85
N GLY A 225 10.07 0.37 -10.49
CA GLY A 225 10.54 0.99 -9.25
C GLY A 225 9.49 0.85 -8.17
N ILE A 226 9.91 0.42 -6.99
CA ILE A 226 9.08 0.24 -5.81
C ILE A 226 9.56 1.28 -4.80
N SER A 227 8.72 2.27 -4.50
CA SER A 227 9.04 3.32 -3.52
C SER A 227 8.00 3.39 -2.43
N LEU A 228 8.41 3.18 -1.18
CA LEU A 228 7.55 3.44 -0.02
C LEU A 228 7.90 4.80 0.57
N VAL A 229 6.95 5.73 0.52
CA VAL A 229 7.02 7.05 1.17
C VAL A 229 6.26 6.99 2.49
N PRO A 230 6.93 6.80 3.64
CA PRO A 230 6.26 6.75 4.93
C PRO A 230 5.86 8.15 5.42
N LEU A 231 4.72 8.23 6.10
CA LEU A 231 4.40 9.36 6.96
C LEU A 231 5.46 9.49 8.07
N ARG A 232 5.77 10.73 8.42
CA ARG A 232 6.53 11.05 9.61
C ARG A 232 5.59 10.90 10.80
N VAL A 233 5.97 10.04 11.73
CA VAL A 233 5.30 9.96 13.02
C VAL A 233 5.51 11.30 13.73
N VAL A 234 4.47 12.13 13.79
CA VAL A 234 4.44 13.33 14.64
C VAL A 234 3.85 12.89 15.97
N ARG A 235 4.72 12.57 16.93
CA ARG A 235 4.33 12.42 18.35
C ARG A 235 4.29 13.78 19.02
#